data_AF-A0A847GCB4-F1
#
_entry.id   AF-A0A847GCB4-F1
#
_cell.length_a   1.000
_cell.length_b   1.000
_cell.length_c   1.000
_cell.angle_alpha   90.00
_cell.angle_beta   90.00
_cell.angle_gamma   90.00
#
_symmetry.space_group_name_H-M   'P 1'
#
loop_
_entity.id
_entity.type
_entity.pdbx_description
1 polymer ?
#
loop_
_entity_poly.entity_id
_entity_poly.type
_entity_poly.pdbx_seq_one_letter_code
_entity_poly.pdbx_strand_id
1 'polypeptide(L)'
;MLSRELEVALGLALQEARSRRHEYLCVEHVLYALTLDRRGAEIIESCGGNVKALRGALETFFNRSLEAAPEGARVSLQQTEALERMMQRAFLHVQFSGKKSVDAGDILAAILEEDDLHAAHFLRRQGITRLDVLDHISHGVVKERGGDGGPLVPGGAQFGAAPPAANDPGDGLDDLEEEDDEEDEEEDGGERGKPAPSALDTFTVSLSRKAAEGKLDPLIGRDREIRRALRVLCRRRKNNPVFVGEPGTGKTAMAEGLALRLYEAALGRCRVHVPEELRNAEILSLDVAGMLAGTKFRGDFEQRVKAVVREAARRPGVILFIDEIHTLVGAGATSESTMDASAILKPALASGELRCIGATTHGDFKNHFEKDHALARRFQKIDINEPTVGETVQILKGLQSRYEEHHGIRYTESALTAAAELSARHLNDRFLPDKAIDLLDEAGAGARTDGPARRKTIRPRDIEQVVSELAQIPARSVSGTDKERLGTLETELTASVFGQDEAIAQVVRAVKRARAGLGRPDKPIGSFLFTGPTGVGKTEVARRLAEVLGNHFARYDMSEYMEKHAVSRLIGAPPGYIGFDQGGLLVDEIRRHPYTVLLLDEIEKA
;
A
#
# COMPACT_ATOMS: atom_id res chain seq x y z
N MET A 1 -4.15 -18.43 -15.99
CA MET A 1 -4.46 -19.69 -16.72
C MET A 1 -4.44 -20.84 -15.70
N LEU A 2 -5.09 -21.97 -15.96
CA LEU A 2 -4.98 -23.15 -15.07
C LEU A 2 -3.70 -23.92 -15.41
N SER A 3 -3.09 -24.57 -14.42
CA SER A 3 -2.01 -25.52 -14.70
C SER A 3 -2.57 -26.75 -15.42
N ARG A 4 -1.75 -27.37 -16.28
CA ARG A 4 -2.16 -28.55 -17.06
C ARG A 4 -2.60 -29.72 -16.16
N GLU A 5 -1.96 -29.87 -15.01
CA GLU A 5 -2.30 -30.88 -14.01
C GLU A 5 -3.67 -30.61 -13.38
N LEU A 6 -3.95 -29.34 -13.03
CA LEU A 6 -5.24 -28.95 -12.49
C LEU A 6 -6.38 -29.08 -13.53
N GLU A 7 -6.12 -28.78 -14.80
CA GLU A 7 -7.11 -29.02 -15.88
C GLU A 7 -7.51 -30.50 -15.98
N VAL A 8 -6.55 -31.41 -15.82
CA VAL A 8 -6.82 -32.85 -15.78
C VAL A 8 -7.63 -33.22 -14.54
N ALA A 9 -7.28 -32.69 -13.37
CA ALA A 9 -8.03 -32.94 -12.13
C ALA A 9 -9.49 -32.43 -12.21
N LEU A 10 -9.73 -31.24 -12.77
CA LEU A 10 -11.08 -30.73 -12.98
C LEU A 10 -11.86 -31.57 -14.01
N GLY A 11 -11.19 -32.07 -15.05
CA GLY A 11 -11.78 -33.04 -15.98
C GLY A 11 -12.22 -34.34 -15.29
N LEU A 12 -11.42 -34.84 -14.35
CA LEU A 12 -11.77 -36.01 -13.53
C LEU A 12 -12.96 -35.73 -12.60
N ALA A 13 -13.01 -34.55 -11.97
CA ALA A 13 -14.16 -34.14 -11.15
C ALA A 13 -15.46 -34.11 -11.97
N LEU A 14 -15.39 -33.59 -13.19
CA LEU A 14 -16.51 -33.57 -14.14
C LEU A 14 -16.96 -34.98 -14.53
N GLN A 15 -16.01 -35.86 -14.81
CA GLN A 15 -16.27 -37.26 -15.16
C GLN A 15 -16.90 -38.02 -13.98
N GLU A 16 -16.44 -37.77 -12.76
CA GLU A 16 -16.96 -38.41 -11.55
C GLU A 16 -18.40 -37.99 -11.24
N ALA A 17 -18.72 -36.70 -11.36
CA ALA A 17 -20.09 -36.23 -11.19
C ALA A 17 -21.02 -36.84 -12.25
N ARG A 18 -20.54 -37.01 -13.49
CA ARG A 18 -21.30 -37.64 -14.58
C ARG A 18 -21.47 -39.15 -14.39
N SER A 19 -20.42 -39.86 -13.97
CA SER A 19 -20.46 -41.32 -13.78
C SER A 19 -21.45 -41.71 -12.67
N ARG A 20 -21.53 -40.90 -11.62
CA ARG A 20 -22.49 -41.04 -10.52
C ARG A 20 -23.88 -40.45 -10.83
N ARG A 21 -24.04 -39.80 -11.99
CA ARG A 21 -25.27 -39.13 -12.43
C ARG A 21 -25.78 -38.08 -11.45
N HIS A 22 -24.87 -37.33 -10.84
CA HIS A 22 -25.22 -36.16 -10.03
C HIS A 22 -25.59 -34.99 -10.94
N GLU A 23 -26.58 -34.20 -10.53
CA GLU A 23 -27.00 -32.99 -11.27
C GLU A 23 -26.01 -31.82 -11.08
N TYR A 24 -25.30 -31.81 -9.95
CA TYR A 24 -24.41 -30.70 -9.56
C TYR A 24 -22.95 -31.13 -9.48
N LEU A 25 -22.07 -30.31 -10.05
CA LEU A 25 -20.64 -30.35 -9.83
C LEU A 25 -20.29 -29.47 -8.63
N CYS A 26 -20.11 -30.11 -7.48
CA CYS A 26 -19.74 -29.46 -6.22
C CYS A 26 -18.22 -29.45 -5.96
N VAL A 27 -17.79 -28.66 -4.97
CA VAL A 27 -16.39 -28.56 -4.51
C VAL A 27 -15.84 -29.91 -4.02
N GLU A 28 -16.69 -30.78 -3.48
CA GLU A 28 -16.33 -32.12 -3.03
C GLU A 28 -15.85 -33.01 -4.18
N HIS A 29 -16.40 -32.85 -5.40
CA HIS A 29 -15.92 -33.56 -6.58
C HIS A 29 -14.51 -33.10 -6.97
N VAL A 30 -14.24 -31.79 -6.83
CA VAL A 30 -12.90 -31.24 -7.07
C VAL A 30 -11.92 -31.77 -6.04
N LEU A 31 -12.27 -31.75 -4.74
CA LEU A 31 -11.44 -32.33 -3.70
C LEU A 31 -11.19 -33.83 -3.93
N TYR A 32 -12.21 -34.58 -4.34
CA TYR A 32 -12.07 -36.00 -4.68
C TYR A 32 -11.06 -36.21 -5.81
N ALA A 33 -11.17 -35.41 -6.89
CA ALA A 33 -10.23 -35.48 -8.00
C ALA A 33 -8.80 -35.10 -7.59
N LEU A 34 -8.63 -34.12 -6.70
CA LEU A 34 -7.32 -33.77 -6.13
C LEU A 34 -6.72 -34.90 -5.29
N THR A 35 -7.54 -35.78 -4.69
CA THR A 35 -7.02 -36.99 -4.02
C THR A 35 -6.51 -38.05 -5.01
N LEU A 36 -6.86 -37.96 -6.29
CA LEU A 36 -6.42 -38.86 -7.36
C LEU A 36 -5.26 -38.27 -8.17
N ASP A 37 -5.18 -36.94 -8.21
CA ASP A 37 -4.06 -36.22 -8.79
C ASP A 37 -2.79 -36.37 -7.94
N ARG A 38 -1.64 -36.56 -8.62
CA ARG A 38 -0.36 -36.79 -7.95
C ARG A 38 0.04 -35.60 -7.08
N ARG A 39 -0.15 -34.37 -7.58
CA ARG A 39 0.26 -33.15 -6.88
C ARG A 39 -0.70 -32.84 -5.75
N GLY A 40 -2.01 -32.97 -5.97
CA GLY A 40 -3.02 -32.81 -4.92
C GLY A 40 -2.82 -33.79 -3.75
N ALA A 41 -2.56 -35.07 -4.05
CA ALA A 41 -2.29 -36.07 -3.02
C ALA A 41 -1.01 -35.77 -2.22
N GLU A 42 0.07 -35.40 -2.90
CA GLU A 42 1.35 -35.01 -2.27
C GLU A 42 1.17 -33.85 -1.27
N ILE A 43 0.43 -32.81 -1.66
CA ILE A 43 0.16 -31.65 -0.80
C ILE A 43 -0.64 -32.08 0.44
N ILE A 44 -1.71 -32.86 0.25
CA ILE A 44 -2.57 -33.34 1.34
C ILE A 44 -1.76 -34.19 2.34
N GLU A 45 -0.91 -35.10 1.86
CA GLU A 45 -0.06 -35.95 2.70
C GLU A 45 1.01 -35.13 3.44
N SER A 46 1.63 -34.17 2.76
CA SER A 46 2.63 -33.28 3.34
C SER A 46 2.06 -32.38 4.42
N CYS A 47 0.75 -32.07 4.35
CA CYS A 47 0.01 -31.34 5.38
C CYS A 47 -0.44 -32.26 6.55
N GLY A 48 -0.02 -33.52 6.58
CA GLY A 48 -0.37 -34.50 7.61
C GLY A 48 -1.61 -35.34 7.31
N GLY A 49 -2.30 -35.09 6.20
CA GLY A 49 -3.51 -35.78 5.78
C GLY A 49 -3.33 -37.25 5.43
N ASN A 50 -4.46 -37.95 5.32
CA ASN A 50 -4.56 -39.30 4.80
C ASN A 50 -5.50 -39.32 3.60
N VAL A 51 -4.89 -39.34 2.41
CA VAL A 51 -5.59 -39.30 1.11
C VAL A 51 -6.59 -40.45 0.97
N LYS A 52 -6.25 -41.65 1.45
CA LYS A 52 -7.14 -42.82 1.38
C LYS A 52 -8.37 -42.66 2.27
N ALA A 53 -8.18 -42.16 3.49
CA ALA A 53 -9.28 -41.88 4.41
C ALA A 53 -10.16 -40.72 3.91
N LEU A 54 -9.54 -39.69 3.31
CA LEU A 54 -10.25 -38.54 2.74
C LEU A 54 -11.14 -38.98 1.57
N ARG A 55 -10.58 -39.81 0.69
CA ARG A 55 -11.31 -40.38 -0.45
C ARG A 55 -12.53 -41.19 -0.01
N GLY A 56 -12.37 -42.07 0.99
CA GLY A 56 -13.49 -42.85 1.52
C GLY A 56 -14.59 -42.00 2.16
N ALA A 57 -14.22 -40.90 2.82
CA ALA A 57 -15.18 -39.94 3.37
C ALA A 57 -15.98 -39.23 2.28
N LEU A 58 -15.31 -38.80 1.20
CA LEU A 58 -15.95 -38.16 0.04
C LEU A 58 -16.86 -39.14 -0.75
N GLU A 59 -16.45 -40.39 -0.92
CA GLU A 59 -17.32 -41.42 -1.54
C GLU A 59 -18.58 -41.69 -0.70
N THR A 60 -18.43 -41.69 0.63
CA THR A 60 -19.57 -41.81 1.53
C THR A 60 -20.50 -40.60 1.43
N PHE A 61 -19.94 -39.39 1.33
CA PHE A 61 -20.70 -38.16 1.11
C PHE A 61 -21.48 -38.21 -0.20
N PHE A 62 -20.84 -38.58 -1.31
CA PHE A 62 -21.52 -38.71 -2.60
C PHE A 62 -22.70 -39.68 -2.56
N ASN A 63 -22.55 -40.82 -1.88
CA ASN A 63 -23.61 -41.83 -1.82
C ASN A 63 -24.75 -41.50 -0.84
N ARG A 64 -24.52 -40.62 0.14
CA ARG A 64 -25.50 -40.33 1.22
C ARG A 64 -26.11 -38.94 1.12
N SER A 65 -25.41 -37.98 0.54
CA SER A 65 -25.76 -36.56 0.57
C SER A 65 -26.09 -36.00 -0.80
N LEU A 66 -25.76 -36.70 -1.89
CA LEU A 66 -26.14 -36.31 -3.24
C LEU A 66 -27.09 -37.35 -3.84
N GLU A 67 -28.19 -36.87 -4.43
CA GLU A 67 -29.14 -37.72 -5.14
C GLU A 67 -28.68 -37.94 -6.58
N ALA A 68 -28.66 -39.21 -7.01
CA ALA A 68 -28.41 -39.57 -8.40
C ALA A 68 -29.70 -39.45 -9.22
N ALA A 69 -29.61 -38.87 -10.41
CA ALA A 69 -30.77 -38.71 -11.28
C ALA A 69 -31.34 -40.08 -11.72
N PRO A 70 -32.68 -40.22 -11.88
CA PRO A 70 -33.32 -41.49 -12.27
C PRO A 70 -32.82 -42.04 -13.61
N GLU A 71 -32.72 -43.37 -13.77
CA GLU A 71 -32.34 -44.01 -15.03
C GLU A 71 -33.17 -43.51 -16.22
N GLY A 72 -32.50 -42.99 -17.26
CA GLY A 72 -33.14 -42.42 -18.46
C GLY A 72 -33.38 -40.90 -18.45
N ALA A 73 -33.23 -40.22 -17.31
CA ALA A 73 -33.32 -38.75 -17.25
C ALA A 73 -32.12 -38.07 -17.91
N ARG A 74 -32.37 -37.02 -18.72
CA ARG A 74 -31.32 -36.15 -19.25
C ARG A 74 -30.75 -35.30 -18.11
N VAL A 75 -29.54 -35.63 -17.66
CA VAL A 75 -28.83 -34.86 -16.63
C VAL A 75 -28.02 -33.76 -17.29
N SER A 76 -28.36 -32.50 -17.00
CA SER A 76 -27.53 -31.36 -17.34
C SER A 76 -26.70 -31.00 -16.11
N LEU A 77 -25.40 -31.23 -16.19
CA LEU A 77 -24.49 -30.92 -15.08
C LEU A 77 -24.38 -29.40 -14.88
N GLN A 78 -24.75 -28.91 -13.70
CA GLN A 78 -24.60 -27.51 -13.31
C GLN A 78 -23.51 -27.35 -12.27
N GLN A 79 -22.74 -26.26 -12.32
CA GLN A 79 -21.77 -25.94 -11.28
C GLN A 79 -22.49 -25.28 -10.11
N THR A 80 -22.09 -25.60 -8.87
CA THR A 80 -22.62 -24.90 -7.71
C THR A 80 -21.99 -23.51 -7.57
N GLU A 81 -22.70 -22.57 -6.96
CA GLU A 81 -22.15 -21.24 -6.67
C GLU A 81 -20.90 -21.31 -5.78
N ALA A 82 -20.84 -22.29 -4.88
CA ALA A 82 -19.65 -22.54 -4.05
C ALA A 82 -18.43 -22.93 -4.89
N LEU A 83 -18.61 -23.73 -5.94
CA LEU A 83 -17.53 -24.07 -6.86
C LEU A 83 -17.08 -22.83 -7.65
N GLU A 84 -18.03 -22.00 -8.10
CA GLU A 84 -17.70 -20.77 -8.83
C GLU A 84 -16.91 -19.78 -7.95
N ARG A 85 -17.34 -19.54 -6.71
CA ARG A 85 -16.62 -18.69 -5.76
C ARG A 85 -15.25 -19.24 -5.40
N MET A 86 -15.13 -20.54 -5.16
CA MET A 86 -13.84 -21.19 -4.88
C MET A 86 -12.85 -20.96 -6.03
N MET A 87 -13.30 -21.12 -7.28
CA MET A 87 -12.48 -20.84 -8.46
C MET A 87 -12.09 -19.37 -8.57
N GLN A 88 -13.03 -18.45 -8.36
CA GLN A 88 -12.75 -17.00 -8.38
C GLN A 88 -11.70 -16.60 -7.32
N ARG A 89 -11.81 -17.14 -6.10
CA ARG A 89 -10.82 -16.91 -5.03
C ARG A 89 -9.45 -17.47 -5.36
N ALA A 90 -9.38 -18.68 -5.91
CA ALA A 90 -8.13 -19.27 -6.37
C ALA A 90 -7.45 -18.41 -7.46
N PHE A 91 -8.23 -17.84 -8.39
CA PHE A 91 -7.70 -16.90 -9.39
C PHE A 91 -7.19 -15.59 -8.78
N LEU A 92 -7.93 -15.01 -7.83
CA LEU A 92 -7.51 -13.80 -7.13
C LEU A 92 -6.22 -14.05 -6.34
N HIS A 93 -6.10 -15.17 -5.64
CA HIS A 93 -4.88 -15.56 -4.92
C HIS A 93 -3.66 -15.63 -5.84
N VAL A 94 -3.82 -16.20 -7.03
CA VAL A 94 -2.76 -16.29 -8.06
C VAL A 94 -2.40 -14.93 -8.62
N GLN A 95 -3.39 -14.04 -8.83
CA GLN A 95 -3.14 -12.67 -9.29
C GLN A 95 -2.35 -11.86 -8.27
N PHE A 96 -2.71 -11.93 -6.98
CA PHE A 96 -2.00 -11.22 -5.91
C PHE A 96 -0.63 -11.82 -5.58
N SER A 97 -0.44 -13.13 -5.79
CA SER A 97 0.86 -13.80 -5.58
C SER A 97 1.81 -13.69 -6.78
N GLY A 98 1.39 -13.08 -7.90
CA GLY A 98 2.21 -12.95 -9.11
C GLY A 98 2.49 -14.26 -9.86
N LYS A 99 1.79 -15.35 -9.49
CA LYS A 99 1.91 -16.66 -10.15
C LYS A 99 1.27 -16.61 -11.55
N LYS A 100 1.84 -17.37 -12.50
CA LYS A 100 1.35 -17.43 -13.90
C LYS A 100 0.13 -18.34 -14.09
N SER A 101 -0.07 -19.31 -13.19
CA SER A 101 -1.14 -20.28 -13.28
C SER A 101 -1.64 -20.76 -11.91
N VAL A 102 -2.92 -21.16 -11.86
CA VAL A 102 -3.53 -21.80 -10.68
C VAL A 102 -3.15 -23.27 -10.62
N ASP A 103 -2.66 -23.69 -9.45
CA ASP A 103 -2.27 -25.08 -9.16
C ASP A 103 -3.23 -25.78 -8.18
N ALA A 104 -3.01 -27.07 -7.93
CA ALA A 104 -3.80 -27.87 -7.00
C ALA A 104 -3.78 -27.33 -5.56
N GLY A 105 -2.67 -26.70 -5.16
CA GLY A 105 -2.54 -26.12 -3.84
C GLY A 105 -3.37 -24.85 -3.67
N ASP A 106 -3.40 -23.99 -4.69
CA ASP A 106 -4.24 -22.79 -4.69
C ASP A 106 -5.72 -23.15 -4.53
N ILE A 107 -6.15 -24.26 -5.14
CA ILE A 107 -7.51 -24.80 -4.97
C ILE A 107 -7.74 -25.33 -3.55
N LEU A 108 -6.81 -26.11 -2.98
CA LEU A 108 -6.93 -26.60 -1.61
C LEU A 108 -6.99 -25.46 -0.58
N ALA A 109 -6.21 -24.39 -0.79
CA ALA A 109 -6.23 -23.20 0.04
C ALA A 109 -7.58 -22.46 -0.07
N ALA A 110 -8.14 -22.35 -1.28
CA ALA A 110 -9.45 -21.75 -1.51
C ALA A 110 -10.60 -22.56 -0.89
N ILE A 111 -10.52 -23.91 -0.93
CA ILE A 111 -11.49 -24.79 -0.25
C ILE A 111 -11.48 -24.53 1.26
N LEU A 112 -10.31 -24.43 1.88
CA LEU A 112 -10.16 -24.25 3.32
C LEU A 112 -10.57 -22.86 3.84
N GLU A 113 -10.85 -21.92 2.94
CA GLU A 113 -11.30 -20.56 3.22
C GLU A 113 -12.83 -20.44 3.37
N GLU A 114 -13.60 -21.45 2.94
CA GLU A 114 -15.05 -21.47 3.13
C GLU A 114 -15.42 -22.44 4.27
N ASP A 115 -15.80 -21.88 5.42
CA ASP A 115 -16.14 -22.63 6.64
C ASP A 115 -17.36 -23.55 6.48
N ASP A 116 -18.28 -23.20 5.58
CA ASP A 116 -19.57 -23.89 5.39
C ASP A 116 -19.52 -25.07 4.40
N LEU A 117 -18.34 -25.40 3.86
CA LEU A 117 -18.19 -26.50 2.90
C LEU A 117 -17.86 -27.84 3.55
N HIS A 118 -18.51 -28.91 3.09
CA HIS A 118 -18.16 -30.27 3.52
C HIS A 118 -16.72 -30.63 3.12
N ALA A 119 -16.26 -30.18 1.95
CA ALA A 119 -14.87 -30.32 1.53
C ALA A 119 -13.87 -29.73 2.54
N ALA A 120 -14.13 -28.52 3.05
CA ALA A 120 -13.29 -27.88 4.07
C ALA A 120 -13.35 -28.64 5.41
N HIS A 121 -14.55 -29.08 5.81
CA HIS A 121 -14.74 -29.90 7.00
C HIS A 121 -13.95 -31.21 6.95
N PHE A 122 -13.94 -31.91 5.81
CA PHE A 122 -13.20 -33.16 5.68
C PHE A 122 -11.68 -32.98 5.80
N LEU A 123 -11.13 -31.90 5.24
CA LEU A 123 -9.72 -31.55 5.39
C LEU A 123 -9.37 -31.20 6.84
N ARG A 124 -10.17 -30.35 7.50
CA ARG A 124 -9.96 -29.94 8.89
C ARG A 124 -10.08 -31.09 9.88
N ARG A 125 -10.98 -32.05 9.62
CA ARG A 125 -11.10 -33.27 10.44
C ARG A 125 -9.83 -34.13 10.42
N GLN A 126 -9.00 -34.00 9.38
CA GLN A 126 -7.68 -34.63 9.31
C GLN A 126 -6.56 -33.75 9.87
N GLY A 127 -6.88 -32.60 10.48
CA GLY A 127 -5.90 -31.66 11.03
C GLY A 127 -5.20 -30.81 9.97
N ILE A 128 -5.72 -30.77 8.73
CA ILE A 128 -5.20 -29.90 7.67
C ILE A 128 -5.82 -28.51 7.82
N THR A 129 -4.96 -27.52 8.00
CA THR A 129 -5.33 -26.11 8.03
C THR A 129 -4.95 -25.43 6.71
N ARG A 130 -5.57 -24.27 6.43
CA ARG A 130 -5.22 -23.46 5.25
C ARG A 130 -3.76 -23.04 5.28
N LEU A 131 -3.22 -22.80 6.48
CA LEU A 131 -1.82 -22.45 6.69
C LEU A 131 -0.88 -23.59 6.28
N ASP A 132 -1.19 -24.84 6.64
CA ASP A 132 -0.39 -26.01 6.25
C ASP A 132 -0.25 -26.10 4.72
N VAL A 133 -1.36 -25.90 4.00
CA VAL A 133 -1.40 -25.94 2.53
C VAL A 133 -0.58 -24.79 1.92
N LEU A 134 -0.73 -23.57 2.44
CA LEU A 134 0.01 -22.40 1.94
C LEU A 134 1.52 -22.49 2.22
N ASP A 135 1.91 -23.02 3.39
CA ASP A 135 3.30 -23.28 3.76
C ASP A 135 3.93 -24.32 2.82
N HIS A 136 3.20 -25.38 2.48
CA HIS A 136 3.68 -26.38 1.55
C HIS A 136 3.87 -25.82 0.13
N ILE A 137 2.91 -25.02 -0.36
CA ILE A 137 3.00 -24.39 -1.70
C ILE A 137 4.15 -23.40 -1.79
N SER A 138 4.42 -22.66 -0.71
CA SER A 138 5.41 -21.57 -0.68
C SER A 138 6.82 -22.07 -0.39
N HIS A 139 6.96 -23.13 0.41
CA HIS A 139 8.25 -23.55 0.97
C HIS A 139 8.54 -25.06 0.86
N GLY A 140 7.60 -25.90 0.39
CA GLY A 140 7.78 -27.35 0.26
C GLY A 140 7.93 -28.10 1.59
N VAL A 141 7.56 -27.47 2.71
CA VAL A 141 7.75 -28.01 4.07
C VAL A 141 6.75 -29.16 4.31
N VAL A 142 7.24 -30.23 4.95
CA VAL A 142 6.45 -31.39 5.36
C VAL A 142 6.13 -31.27 6.85
N LYS A 143 4.86 -31.45 7.22
CA LYS A 143 4.41 -31.49 8.62
C LYS A 143 4.88 -32.79 9.28
N GLU A 144 5.75 -32.71 10.28
CA GLU A 144 6.16 -33.88 11.06
C GLU A 144 4.98 -34.45 11.85
N ARG A 145 4.71 -35.75 11.70
CA ARG A 145 3.68 -36.47 12.48
C ARG A 145 4.18 -36.70 13.92
N GLY A 146 4.02 -35.70 14.78
CA GLY A 146 4.07 -35.85 16.24
C GLY A 146 2.73 -36.36 16.75
N GLY A 147 2.71 -37.55 17.36
CA GLY A 147 1.51 -38.11 17.97
C GLY A 147 1.22 -37.47 19.32
N ASP A 148 -0.03 -37.02 19.51
CA ASP A 148 -0.83 -37.49 20.63
C ASP A 148 -2.32 -37.26 20.36
N GLY A 149 -3.13 -38.28 20.69
CA GLY A 149 -4.56 -38.30 20.44
C GLY A 149 -5.35 -37.81 21.65
N GLY A 150 -6.13 -36.74 21.46
CA GLY A 150 -7.16 -36.33 22.41
C GLY A 150 -8.31 -35.61 21.69
N PRO A 151 -9.58 -36.02 21.85
CA PRO A 151 -10.68 -35.43 21.10
C PRO A 151 -11.10 -34.08 21.70
N LEU A 152 -11.05 -33.02 20.88
CA LEU A 152 -11.72 -31.76 21.17
C LEU A 152 -13.23 -31.93 20.99
N VAL A 153 -13.97 -31.82 22.10
CA VAL A 153 -15.44 -31.75 22.13
C VAL A 153 -15.87 -30.31 21.86
N PRO A 154 -16.88 -30.04 21.00
CA PRO A 154 -17.41 -28.70 20.79
C PRO A 154 -18.58 -28.41 21.74
N GLY A 155 -18.63 -27.24 22.36
CA GLY A 155 -19.83 -26.82 23.09
C GLY A 155 -19.76 -25.46 23.78
N GLY A 156 -20.55 -24.51 23.25
CA GLY A 156 -21.54 -23.78 24.05
C GLY A 156 -21.08 -22.59 24.89
N ALA A 157 -21.52 -21.41 24.49
CA ALA A 157 -21.54 -20.19 25.30
C ALA A 157 -22.36 -20.35 26.59
N GLN A 158 -21.90 -19.76 27.70
CA GLN A 158 -22.80 -19.12 28.68
C GLN A 158 -22.08 -18.11 29.59
N PHE A 159 -22.82 -17.03 29.84
CA PHE A 159 -22.49 -15.87 30.65
C PHE A 159 -22.34 -16.18 32.14
N GLY A 160 -21.54 -15.35 32.83
CA GLY A 160 -21.97 -14.78 34.12
C GLY A 160 -20.99 -14.88 35.29
N ALA A 161 -20.80 -13.72 35.92
CA ALA A 161 -20.45 -13.47 37.32
C ALA A 161 -18.94 -13.46 37.73
N ALA A 162 -18.48 -12.24 38.04
CA ALA A 162 -17.49 -11.95 39.09
C ALA A 162 -18.09 -12.24 40.49
N PRO A 163 -17.41 -12.09 41.67
CA PRO A 163 -16.04 -11.63 42.01
C PRO A 163 -15.38 -12.61 43.06
N PRO A 164 -14.44 -12.29 44.00
CA PRO A 164 -13.72 -11.06 44.31
C PRO A 164 -12.20 -11.17 44.59
N ALA A 165 -11.67 -10.01 44.96
CA ALA A 165 -10.30 -9.63 45.26
C ALA A 165 -9.71 -10.19 46.58
N ALA A 166 -8.39 -9.95 46.67
CA ALA A 166 -7.57 -9.71 47.85
C ALA A 166 -7.16 -10.92 48.71
N ASN A 167 -5.89 -11.30 48.59
CA ASN A 167 -4.95 -11.30 49.72
C ASN A 167 -3.51 -11.21 49.20
N ASP A 168 -2.80 -10.22 49.72
CA ASP A 168 -1.34 -10.03 49.79
C ASP A 168 -1.06 -9.93 51.31
N PRO A 169 0.15 -10.11 51.88
CA PRO A 169 1.46 -10.43 51.29
C PRO A 169 2.23 -11.57 52.00
N GLY A 170 3.37 -11.99 51.44
CA GLY A 170 4.33 -12.86 52.12
C GLY A 170 5.63 -13.05 51.36
N ASP A 171 6.63 -12.26 51.76
CA ASP A 171 8.08 -12.37 51.60
C ASP A 171 8.68 -13.62 50.93
N GLY A 172 9.65 -13.37 50.04
CA GLY A 172 10.59 -14.36 49.55
C GLY A 172 11.51 -13.79 48.47
N LEU A 173 12.55 -13.07 48.90
CA LEU A 173 13.76 -12.87 48.11
C LEU A 173 14.42 -14.25 47.89
N ASP A 174 14.70 -14.61 46.64
CA ASP A 174 16.02 -15.02 46.14
C ASP A 174 15.90 -15.62 44.72
N ASP A 175 16.97 -15.41 43.95
CA ASP A 175 17.36 -16.12 42.73
C ASP A 175 16.61 -15.78 41.42
N LEU A 176 17.03 -14.67 40.79
CA LEU A 176 17.00 -14.55 39.33
C LEU A 176 18.31 -15.15 38.80
N GLU A 177 18.23 -16.37 38.28
CA GLU A 177 19.29 -16.99 37.49
C GLU A 177 19.50 -16.16 36.20
N GLU A 178 20.72 -15.65 36.04
CA GLU A 178 21.25 -15.14 34.79
C GLU A 178 21.51 -16.34 33.87
N GLU A 179 20.72 -16.48 32.80
CA GLU A 179 21.07 -17.38 31.69
C GLU A 179 22.19 -16.71 30.86
N ASP A 180 23.44 -17.04 31.22
CA ASP A 180 24.61 -16.88 30.38
C ASP A 180 24.54 -17.90 29.23
N ASP A 181 24.23 -17.43 28.02
CA ASP A 181 24.43 -18.22 26.80
C ASP A 181 25.95 -18.25 26.51
N GLU A 182 26.60 -19.34 26.90
CA GLU A 182 27.98 -19.68 26.54
C GLU A 182 28.12 -19.82 25.01
N GLU A 183 29.06 -19.07 24.44
CA GLU A 183 29.47 -19.16 23.04
C GLU A 183 30.34 -20.41 22.84
N ASP A 184 29.83 -21.42 22.12
CA ASP A 184 30.64 -22.52 21.60
C ASP A 184 31.52 -22.03 20.43
N GLU A 185 32.78 -21.72 20.72
CA GLU A 185 33.85 -21.65 19.73
C GLU A 185 34.41 -23.06 19.45
N GLU A 186 33.85 -23.75 18.45
CA GLU A 186 34.55 -24.89 17.83
C GLU A 186 35.48 -24.40 16.70
N GLU A 187 36.79 -24.39 16.99
CA GLU A 187 37.84 -24.39 15.99
C GLU A 187 37.82 -25.72 15.22
N ASP A 188 37.35 -25.71 13.97
CA ASP A 188 37.72 -26.74 12.99
C ASP A 188 38.39 -26.10 11.76
N GLY A 189 39.62 -26.56 11.51
CA GLY A 189 40.47 -26.13 10.42
C GLY A 189 40.10 -26.88 9.14
N GLY A 190 39.39 -26.21 8.23
CA GLY A 190 39.15 -26.71 6.88
C GLY A 190 38.66 -25.62 5.93
N GLU A 191 39.46 -25.31 4.91
CA GLU A 191 39.18 -24.52 3.69
C GLU A 191 38.33 -23.23 3.83
N ARG A 192 38.96 -22.08 3.55
CA ARG A 192 38.35 -20.73 3.48
C ARG A 192 37.19 -20.65 2.47
N GLY A 193 36.00 -21.07 2.90
CA GLY A 193 34.71 -20.59 2.39
C GLY A 193 34.47 -19.16 2.89
N LYS A 194 33.82 -18.33 2.08
CA LYS A 194 33.46 -16.95 2.46
C LYS A 194 32.66 -16.97 3.77
N PRO A 195 32.90 -16.04 4.72
CA PRO A 195 32.08 -15.94 5.93
C PRO A 195 30.62 -15.77 5.55
N ALA A 196 29.72 -16.41 6.30
CA ALA A 196 28.28 -16.25 6.13
C ALA A 196 27.92 -14.75 6.17
N PRO A 197 26.97 -14.30 5.33
CA PRO A 197 26.59 -12.88 5.28
C PRO A 197 26.09 -12.42 6.64
N SER A 198 26.53 -11.25 7.10
CA SER A 198 26.13 -10.71 8.39
C SER A 198 24.66 -10.27 8.38
N ALA A 199 24.07 -10.00 9.55
CA ALA A 199 22.69 -9.53 9.62
C ALA A 199 22.55 -8.16 8.96
N LEU A 200 23.56 -7.29 9.11
CA LEU A 200 23.61 -6.02 8.36
C LEU A 200 23.68 -6.24 6.84
N ASP A 201 24.53 -7.14 6.37
CA ASP A 201 24.66 -7.39 4.92
C ASP A 201 23.39 -7.97 4.30
N THR A 202 22.60 -8.71 5.09
CA THR A 202 21.37 -9.38 4.64
C THR A 202 20.15 -8.45 4.66
N PHE A 203 20.00 -7.65 5.72
CA PHE A 203 18.79 -6.88 5.99
C PHE A 203 18.97 -5.36 5.83
N THR A 204 20.12 -4.92 5.31
CA THR A 204 20.37 -3.51 5.02
C THR A 204 20.94 -3.27 3.64
N VAL A 205 20.73 -2.07 3.13
CA VAL A 205 21.28 -1.59 1.87
C VAL A 205 22.23 -0.43 2.15
N SER A 206 23.52 -0.59 1.83
CA SER A 206 24.51 0.48 2.02
C SER A 206 24.29 1.63 1.04
N LEU A 207 23.80 2.77 1.57
CA LEU A 207 23.68 4.01 0.82
C LEU A 207 25.06 4.60 0.52
N SER A 208 26.02 4.46 1.43
CA SER A 208 27.41 4.88 1.20
C SER A 208 28.03 4.15 0.01
N ARG A 209 27.80 2.84 -0.13
CA ARG A 209 28.27 2.08 -1.29
C ARG A 209 27.58 2.52 -2.58
N LYS A 210 26.26 2.73 -2.56
CA LYS A 210 25.53 3.28 -3.72
C LYS A 210 26.07 4.66 -4.13
N ALA A 211 26.46 5.49 -3.17
CA ALA A 211 27.11 6.78 -3.43
C ALA A 211 28.45 6.60 -4.14
N ALA A 212 29.29 5.67 -3.65
CA ALA A 212 30.58 5.37 -4.26
C ALA A 212 30.48 4.82 -5.68
N GLU A 213 29.44 4.03 -5.95
CA GLU A 213 29.12 3.48 -7.28
C GLU A 213 28.43 4.50 -8.21
N GLY A 214 28.16 5.73 -7.76
CA GLY A 214 27.51 6.78 -8.56
C GLY A 214 26.01 6.56 -8.81
N LYS A 215 25.38 5.64 -8.07
CA LYS A 215 23.97 5.23 -8.27
C LYS A 215 22.98 6.20 -7.63
N LEU A 216 23.37 6.95 -6.59
CA LEU A 216 22.48 7.90 -5.92
C LEU A 216 22.27 9.19 -6.71
N ASP A 217 21.04 9.69 -6.74
CA ASP A 217 20.70 10.97 -7.38
C ASP A 217 21.34 12.16 -6.67
N PRO A 218 21.67 13.24 -7.40
CA PRO A 218 22.15 14.47 -6.76
C PRO A 218 21.05 15.10 -5.91
N LEU A 219 21.39 15.52 -4.69
CA LEU A 219 20.48 16.27 -3.82
C LEU A 219 20.59 17.78 -4.11
N ILE A 220 19.49 18.40 -4.55
CA ILE A 220 19.42 19.82 -4.93
C ILE A 220 18.67 20.63 -3.85
N GLY A 221 19.21 21.79 -3.48
CA GLY A 221 18.49 22.80 -2.68
C GLY A 221 18.33 22.51 -1.18
N ARG A 222 18.82 21.37 -0.67
CA ARG A 222 18.60 20.92 0.73
C ARG A 222 19.82 21.04 1.66
N ASP A 223 20.77 21.92 1.34
CA ASP A 223 22.01 22.06 2.10
C ASP A 223 21.77 22.51 3.57
N ARG A 224 20.68 23.24 3.85
CA ARG A 224 20.33 23.70 5.20
C ARG A 224 19.93 22.51 6.09
N GLU A 225 19.10 21.63 5.56
CA GLU A 225 18.58 20.43 6.22
C GLU A 225 19.71 19.40 6.41
N ILE A 226 20.59 19.22 5.42
CA ILE A 226 21.80 18.39 5.55
C ILE A 226 22.73 18.93 6.64
N ARG A 227 23.03 20.24 6.65
CA ARG A 227 23.83 20.85 7.74
C ARG A 227 23.19 20.65 9.10
N ARG A 228 21.85 20.70 9.18
CA ARG A 228 21.11 20.44 10.42
C ARG A 228 21.26 18.98 10.83
N ALA A 229 21.13 18.02 9.91
CA ALA A 229 21.30 16.59 10.18
C ALA A 229 22.72 16.27 10.69
N LEU A 230 23.77 16.78 10.02
CA LEU A 230 25.16 16.63 10.46
C LEU A 230 25.38 17.19 11.88
N ARG A 231 24.86 18.38 12.17
CA ARG A 231 24.93 18.97 13.52
C ARG A 231 24.22 18.13 14.56
N VAL A 232 23.09 17.50 14.21
CA VAL A 232 22.37 16.60 15.12
C VAL A 232 23.20 15.35 15.39
N LEU A 233 23.76 14.70 14.35
CA LEU A 233 24.57 13.49 14.47
C LEU A 233 25.81 13.69 15.37
N CYS A 234 26.40 14.89 15.38
CA CYS A 234 27.54 15.23 16.26
C CYS A 234 27.14 15.59 17.71
N ARG A 235 25.85 15.54 18.09
CA ARG A 235 25.46 15.83 19.48
C ARG A 235 25.85 14.69 20.41
N ARG A 236 26.12 15.01 21.68
CA ARG A 236 26.31 13.99 22.74
C ARG A 236 25.00 13.32 23.18
N ARG A 237 23.87 14.03 23.08
CA ARG A 237 22.51 13.54 23.41
C ARG A 237 21.55 14.07 22.36
N LYS A 238 20.47 13.33 22.08
CA LYS A 238 19.53 13.63 20.98
C LYS A 238 20.26 13.73 19.64
N ASN A 239 21.08 12.73 19.37
CA ASN A 239 21.96 12.66 18.21
C ASN A 239 21.37 11.92 17.01
N ASN A 240 20.10 11.52 17.11
CA ASN A 240 19.40 10.85 16.03
C ASN A 240 18.48 11.87 15.33
N PRO A 241 18.78 12.30 14.09
CA PRO A 241 17.85 13.15 13.35
C PRO A 241 16.63 12.34 12.91
N VAL A 242 15.47 12.98 12.87
CA VAL A 242 14.27 12.45 12.21
C VAL A 242 13.74 13.47 11.22
N PHE A 243 13.71 13.08 9.95
CA PHE A 243 13.14 13.86 8.86
C PHE A 243 11.63 13.72 8.90
N VAL A 244 10.94 14.84 9.10
CA VAL A 244 9.48 14.88 9.20
C VAL A 244 8.92 15.76 8.10
N GLY A 245 8.09 15.20 7.22
CA GLY A 245 7.55 15.91 6.06
C GLY A 245 6.49 15.07 5.34
N GLU A 246 5.69 15.70 4.48
CA GLU A 246 4.65 15.00 3.72
C GLU A 246 5.25 13.94 2.77
N PRO A 247 4.49 12.88 2.40
CA PRO A 247 4.90 11.94 1.35
C PRO A 247 5.30 12.67 0.06
N GLY A 248 6.34 12.19 -0.62
CA GLY A 248 6.83 12.80 -1.86
C GLY A 248 7.72 14.05 -1.71
N THR A 249 7.91 14.59 -0.50
CA THR A 249 8.76 15.80 -0.30
C THR A 249 10.29 15.54 -0.38
N GLY A 250 10.70 14.27 -0.50
CA GLY A 250 12.10 13.85 -0.65
C GLY A 250 12.81 13.44 0.65
N LYS A 251 12.11 12.80 1.60
CA LYS A 251 12.70 12.35 2.88
C LYS A 251 13.78 11.27 2.69
N THR A 252 13.53 10.28 1.84
CA THR A 252 14.52 9.24 1.48
C THR A 252 15.71 9.87 0.75
N ALA A 253 15.44 10.80 -0.17
CA ALA A 253 16.47 11.57 -0.87
C ALA A 253 17.36 12.40 0.07
N MET A 254 16.85 12.83 1.24
CA MET A 254 17.68 13.46 2.27
C MET A 254 18.73 12.52 2.87
N ALA A 255 18.37 11.25 3.11
CA ALA A 255 19.29 10.25 3.62
C ALA A 255 20.33 9.86 2.56
N GLU A 256 19.90 9.65 1.31
CA GLU A 256 20.78 9.39 0.18
C GLU A 256 21.73 10.57 -0.09
N GLY A 257 21.21 11.79 -0.08
CA GLY A 257 22.03 12.99 -0.24
C GLY A 257 23.00 13.20 0.91
N LEU A 258 22.64 12.81 2.14
CA LEU A 258 23.60 12.80 3.25
C LEU A 258 24.73 11.79 3.00
N ALA A 259 24.40 10.56 2.55
CA ALA A 259 25.40 9.55 2.20
C ALA A 259 26.34 10.04 1.09
N LEU A 260 25.79 10.69 0.06
CA LEU A 260 26.55 11.31 -1.01
C LEU A 260 27.51 12.40 -0.48
N ARG A 261 27.05 13.25 0.44
CA ARG A 261 27.89 14.30 1.04
C ARG A 261 29.02 13.75 1.92
N LEU A 262 28.77 12.66 2.65
CA LEU A 262 29.81 11.98 3.42
C LEU A 262 30.87 11.38 2.48
N TYR A 263 30.44 10.72 1.40
CA TYR A 263 31.34 10.20 0.37
C TYR A 263 32.17 11.31 -0.32
N GLU A 264 31.52 12.39 -0.76
CA GLU A 264 32.20 13.56 -1.32
C GLU A 264 33.21 14.17 -0.34
N ALA A 265 32.92 14.16 0.96
CA ALA A 265 33.81 14.69 1.99
C ALA A 265 35.02 13.80 2.21
N ALA A 266 34.85 12.47 2.18
CA ALA A 266 35.96 11.53 2.20
C ALA A 266 36.91 11.73 1.00
N LEU A 267 36.38 12.16 -0.16
CA LEU A 267 37.15 12.51 -1.35
C LEU A 267 37.73 13.95 -1.34
N GLY A 268 37.43 14.77 -0.32
CA GLY A 268 37.86 16.16 -0.24
C GLY A 268 37.16 17.10 -1.23
N ARG A 269 35.98 16.72 -1.76
CA ARG A 269 35.22 17.44 -2.80
C ARG A 269 33.88 18.01 -2.31
N CYS A 270 33.59 17.90 -1.02
CA CYS A 270 32.29 18.29 -0.48
C CYS A 270 32.16 19.82 -0.36
N ARG A 271 31.01 20.35 -0.82
CA ARG A 271 30.64 21.76 -0.66
C ARG A 271 30.19 22.09 0.76
N VAL A 272 29.72 21.10 1.50
CA VAL A 272 29.25 21.23 2.88
C VAL A 272 30.35 20.76 3.81
N HIS A 273 30.65 21.55 4.85
CA HIS A 273 31.62 21.13 5.86
C HIS A 273 31.08 19.92 6.65
N VAL A 274 31.74 18.76 6.50
CA VAL A 274 31.46 17.54 7.24
C VAL A 274 32.49 17.41 8.38
N PRO A 275 32.03 17.31 9.65
CA PRO A 275 32.92 17.09 10.80
C PRO A 275 33.76 15.82 10.64
N GLU A 276 34.99 15.84 11.16
CA GLU A 276 35.95 14.73 11.01
C GLU A 276 35.41 13.41 11.58
N GLU A 277 34.66 13.48 12.67
CA GLU A 277 34.00 12.35 13.35
C GLU A 277 33.04 11.57 12.45
N LEU A 278 32.49 12.21 11.42
CA LEU A 278 31.50 11.62 10.51
C LEU A 278 32.10 11.25 9.14
N ARG A 279 33.37 11.55 8.87
CA ARG A 279 33.97 11.31 7.54
C ARG A 279 34.02 9.85 7.15
N ASN A 280 34.18 8.97 8.14
CA ASN A 280 34.23 7.52 7.95
C ASN A 280 32.88 6.86 8.30
N ALA A 281 31.82 7.65 8.47
CA ALA A 281 30.52 7.10 8.81
C ALA A 281 29.88 6.42 7.59
N GLU A 282 29.28 5.26 7.81
CA GLU A 282 28.55 4.51 6.80
C GLU A 282 27.05 4.59 7.06
N ILE A 283 26.27 4.96 6.04
CA ILE A 283 24.81 4.98 6.15
C ILE A 283 24.25 3.69 5.54
N LEU A 284 23.57 2.90 6.37
CA LEU A 284 22.91 1.66 6.00
C LEU A 284 21.39 1.85 6.09
N SER A 285 20.67 1.66 5.00
CA SER A 285 19.20 1.69 4.98
C SER A 285 18.65 0.36 5.43
N LEU A 286 17.77 0.35 6.43
CA LEU A 286 17.06 -0.85 6.86
C LEU A 286 16.06 -1.29 5.79
N ASP A 287 16.12 -2.56 5.38
CA ASP A 287 15.14 -3.15 4.46
C ASP A 287 14.03 -3.85 5.26
N VAL A 288 13.00 -3.09 5.65
CA VAL A 288 11.87 -3.63 6.40
C VAL A 288 11.15 -4.73 5.60
N ALA A 289 11.03 -4.59 4.28
CA ALA A 289 10.38 -5.58 3.43
C ALA A 289 11.16 -6.91 3.42
N GLY A 290 12.48 -6.85 3.26
CA GLY A 290 13.36 -8.02 3.35
C GLY A 290 13.36 -8.66 4.73
N MET A 291 13.19 -7.87 5.80
CA MET A 291 13.07 -8.39 7.16
C MET A 291 11.76 -9.11 7.42
N LEU A 292 10.66 -8.68 6.79
CA LEU A 292 9.36 -9.35 6.85
C LEU A 292 9.27 -10.55 5.91
N ALA A 293 10.06 -10.55 4.84
CA ALA A 293 10.10 -11.65 3.89
C ALA A 293 10.54 -12.96 4.61
N GLY A 294 9.65 -13.94 4.61
CA GLY A 294 9.90 -15.24 5.24
C GLY A 294 9.86 -15.24 6.78
N THR A 295 9.30 -14.21 7.43
CA THR A 295 8.92 -14.30 8.85
C THR A 295 7.51 -14.89 8.95
N LYS A 296 7.33 -15.92 9.79
CA LYS A 296 6.02 -16.54 10.04
C LYS A 296 5.35 -15.95 11.27
N PHE A 297 6.16 -15.54 12.24
CA PHE A 297 5.71 -14.98 13.51
C PHE A 297 6.31 -13.61 13.73
N ARG A 298 5.59 -12.78 14.49
CA ARG A 298 6.08 -11.46 14.94
C ARG A 298 7.42 -11.54 15.66
N GLY A 299 7.65 -12.61 16.43
CA GLY A 299 8.91 -12.86 17.12
C GLY A 299 10.12 -12.99 16.19
N ASP A 300 9.94 -13.57 15.00
CA ASP A 300 11.02 -13.73 14.01
C ASP A 300 11.50 -12.37 13.50
N PHE A 301 10.56 -11.46 13.23
CA PHE A 301 10.86 -10.09 12.85
C PHE A 301 11.59 -9.35 13.96
N GLU A 302 11.10 -9.45 15.20
CA GLU A 302 11.74 -8.84 16.36
C GLU A 302 13.18 -9.37 16.56
N GLN A 303 13.41 -10.67 16.38
CA GLN A 303 14.75 -11.26 16.43
C GLN A 303 15.68 -10.71 15.32
N ARG A 304 15.18 -10.56 14.09
CA ARG A 304 15.94 -9.95 12.98
C ARG A 304 16.28 -8.48 13.27
N VAL A 305 15.34 -7.70 13.78
CA VAL A 305 15.58 -6.31 14.22
C VAL A 305 16.62 -6.27 15.33
N LYS A 306 16.51 -7.17 16.32
CA LYS A 306 17.47 -7.28 17.42
C LYS A 306 18.88 -7.60 16.91
N ALA A 307 19.02 -8.51 15.96
CA ALA A 307 20.29 -8.87 15.35
C ALA A 307 20.94 -7.67 14.63
N VAL A 308 20.17 -6.98 13.78
CA VAL A 308 20.63 -5.77 13.06
C VAL A 308 21.06 -4.67 14.03
N VAL A 309 20.25 -4.39 15.06
CA VAL A 309 20.54 -3.34 16.05
C VAL A 309 21.79 -3.66 16.86
N ARG A 310 21.95 -4.92 17.30
CA ARG A 310 23.15 -5.36 18.04
C ARG A 310 24.41 -5.24 17.18
N GLU A 311 24.35 -5.69 15.93
CA GLU A 311 25.50 -5.62 15.02
C GLU A 311 25.85 -4.15 14.69
N ALA A 312 24.85 -3.31 14.43
CA ALA A 312 25.03 -1.88 14.18
C ALA A 312 25.64 -1.14 15.39
N ALA A 313 25.22 -1.49 16.61
CA ALA A 313 25.76 -0.89 17.83
C ALA A 313 27.23 -1.27 18.11
N ARG A 314 27.66 -2.48 17.69
CA ARG A 314 29.04 -2.95 17.83
C ARG A 314 29.99 -2.36 16.78
N ARG A 315 29.50 -1.98 15.60
CA ARG A 315 30.31 -1.39 14.52
C ARG A 315 30.41 0.15 14.65
N PRO A 316 31.60 0.70 14.99
CA PRO A 316 31.76 2.14 15.10
C PRO A 316 31.62 2.80 13.71
N GLY A 317 30.89 3.93 13.67
CA GLY A 317 30.71 4.71 12.45
C GLY A 317 29.48 4.32 11.61
N VAL A 318 28.80 3.21 11.92
CA VAL A 318 27.54 2.87 11.26
C VAL A 318 26.42 3.81 11.73
N ILE A 319 25.65 4.30 10.76
CA ILE A 319 24.44 5.08 10.95
C ILE A 319 23.30 4.35 10.25
N LEU A 320 22.32 3.90 11.03
CA LEU A 320 21.16 3.18 10.49
C LEU A 320 20.11 4.18 9.99
N PHE A 321 19.75 4.14 8.71
CA PHE A 321 18.61 4.86 8.18
C PHE A 321 17.37 3.97 8.22
N ILE A 322 16.29 4.47 8.82
CA ILE A 322 15.01 3.78 8.94
C ILE A 322 13.97 4.66 8.24
N ASP A 323 13.56 4.24 7.04
CA ASP A 323 12.41 4.85 6.38
C ASP A 323 11.13 4.45 7.10
N GLU A 324 10.14 5.34 7.09
CA GLU A 324 8.87 5.16 7.80
C GLU A 324 9.06 4.66 9.25
N ILE A 325 9.92 5.32 10.03
CA ILE A 325 10.33 4.87 11.37
C ILE A 325 9.15 4.63 12.34
N HIS A 326 7.98 5.22 12.08
CA HIS A 326 6.76 4.98 12.84
C HIS A 326 6.27 3.52 12.74
N THR A 327 6.60 2.80 11.66
CA THR A 327 6.29 1.37 11.48
C THR A 327 6.95 0.47 12.53
N LEU A 328 8.09 0.90 13.09
CA LEU A 328 8.79 0.22 14.19
C LEU A 328 8.36 0.72 15.57
N VAL A 329 7.65 1.86 15.63
CA VAL A 329 7.24 2.56 16.84
C VAL A 329 5.71 2.57 16.91
N GLY A 330 5.13 1.38 16.90
CA GLY A 330 3.69 1.18 17.10
C GLY A 330 3.35 1.42 18.57
N ALA A 331 2.83 2.60 18.89
CA ALA A 331 2.41 2.98 20.24
C ALA A 331 1.18 2.17 20.73
N GLY A 332 1.38 0.90 21.08
CA GLY A 332 0.42 0.09 21.84
C GLY A 332 -1.00 0.03 21.28
N ALA A 333 -1.18 0.10 19.96
CA ALA A 333 -2.50 0.11 19.35
C ALA A 333 -3.12 -1.29 19.38
N THR A 334 -4.32 -1.39 19.93
CA THR A 334 -5.22 -2.57 19.93
C THR A 334 -5.81 -2.89 18.55
N SER A 335 -5.20 -2.37 17.48
CA SER A 335 -5.53 -2.65 16.09
C SER A 335 -4.45 -3.55 15.49
N GLU A 336 -4.85 -4.65 14.88
CA GLU A 336 -4.09 -5.82 14.39
C GLU A 336 -2.84 -5.58 13.50
N SER A 337 -2.34 -4.36 13.30
CA SER A 337 -1.46 -4.04 12.17
C SER A 337 -0.10 -3.37 12.46
N THR A 338 0.23 -2.94 13.69
CA THR A 338 1.54 -2.30 13.95
C THR A 338 2.47 -3.16 14.81
N MET A 339 3.61 -3.55 14.24
CA MET A 339 4.71 -4.22 14.94
C MET A 339 5.43 -3.23 15.85
N ASP A 340 5.55 -3.52 17.14
CA ASP A 340 6.23 -2.65 18.10
C ASP A 340 7.65 -3.15 18.39
N ALA A 341 8.63 -2.67 17.64
CA ALA A 341 10.05 -2.91 17.88
C ALA A 341 10.70 -1.80 18.74
N SER A 342 9.89 -0.89 19.30
CA SER A 342 10.39 0.24 20.10
C SER A 342 11.18 -0.22 21.32
N ALA A 343 10.76 -1.33 21.94
CA ALA A 343 11.43 -1.95 23.08
C ALA A 343 12.88 -2.37 22.77
N ILE A 344 13.16 -2.78 21.52
CA ILE A 344 14.49 -3.22 21.09
C ILE A 344 15.40 -2.01 20.80
N LEU A 345 14.83 -0.94 20.23
CA LEU A 345 15.58 0.27 19.89
C LEU A 345 15.91 1.13 21.11
N LYS A 346 15.01 1.19 22.11
CA LYS A 346 15.15 2.06 23.29
C LYS A 346 16.48 1.90 24.05
N PRO A 347 16.94 0.67 24.41
CA PRO A 347 18.22 0.49 25.10
C PRO A 347 19.42 0.98 24.28
N ALA A 348 19.52 0.56 23.02
CA ALA A 348 20.65 0.90 22.14
C ALA A 348 20.73 2.41 21.83
N LEU A 349 19.58 3.08 21.73
CA LEU A 349 19.51 4.53 21.57
C LEU A 349 19.75 5.29 22.89
N ALA A 350 19.51 4.66 24.04
CA ALA A 350 19.75 5.24 25.35
C ALA A 350 21.20 5.16 25.79
N SER A 351 21.90 4.05 25.48
CA SER A 351 23.35 3.92 25.67
C SER A 351 24.11 4.88 24.75
N GLY A 352 23.53 5.22 23.59
CA GLY A 352 24.16 6.07 22.58
C GLY A 352 25.13 5.33 21.65
N GLU A 353 25.15 4.00 21.77
CA GLU A 353 25.94 3.09 20.92
C GLU A 353 25.35 3.01 19.51
N LEU A 354 24.02 3.07 19.39
CA LEU A 354 23.34 3.14 18.09
C LEU A 354 23.11 4.60 17.67
N ARG A 355 23.52 4.93 16.44
CA ARG A 355 23.10 6.15 15.74
C ARG A 355 22.15 5.78 14.61
N CYS A 356 21.05 6.50 14.51
CA CYS A 356 20.12 6.33 13.41
C CYS A 356 19.54 7.64 12.88
N ILE A 357 19.02 7.56 11.67
CA ILE A 357 18.29 8.61 10.98
C ILE A 357 16.90 8.04 10.70
N GLY A 358 15.85 8.69 11.19
CA GLY A 358 14.48 8.31 10.88
C GLY A 358 13.87 9.17 9.77
N ALA A 359 12.92 8.64 9.03
CA ALA A 359 12.01 9.42 8.19
C ALA A 359 10.55 9.08 8.51
N THR A 360 9.67 10.08 8.54
CA THR A 360 8.24 9.87 8.81
C THR A 360 7.38 11.07 8.32
N THR A 361 6.06 10.92 8.32
CA THR A 361 5.12 12.01 8.03
C THR A 361 4.82 12.88 9.25
N HIS A 362 4.25 14.07 9.05
CA HIS A 362 3.80 14.91 10.16
C HIS A 362 2.71 14.23 11.01
N GLY A 363 1.76 13.58 10.35
CA GLY A 363 0.68 12.83 11.00
C GLY A 363 1.25 11.74 11.91
N ASP A 364 2.11 10.88 11.35
CA ASP A 364 2.65 9.73 12.08
C ASP A 364 3.61 10.15 13.20
N PHE A 365 4.39 11.21 12.96
CA PHE A 365 5.26 11.76 13.99
C PHE A 365 4.45 12.20 15.21
N LYS A 366 3.35 12.92 15.02
CA LYS A 366 2.51 13.42 16.11
C LYS A 366 1.67 12.30 16.76
N ASN A 367 1.12 11.41 15.94
CA ASN A 367 0.15 10.41 16.39
C ASN A 367 0.79 9.18 17.04
N HIS A 368 2.01 8.81 16.63
CA HIS A 368 2.69 7.59 17.10
C HIS A 368 4.02 7.92 17.78
N PHE A 369 4.88 8.67 17.10
CA PHE A 369 6.28 8.85 17.54
C PHE A 369 6.43 9.80 18.75
N GLU A 370 5.70 10.91 18.80
CA GLU A 370 5.78 11.91 19.87
C GLU A 370 5.14 11.42 21.18
N LYS A 371 4.15 10.52 21.08
CA LYS A 371 3.51 9.88 22.24
C LYS A 371 4.47 8.96 22.98
N ASP A 372 5.41 8.32 22.30
CA ASP A 372 6.49 7.57 22.95
C ASP A 372 7.58 8.54 23.45
N HIS A 373 7.39 9.02 24.68
CA HIS A 373 8.34 9.94 25.30
C HIS A 373 9.76 9.38 25.46
N ALA A 374 9.95 8.05 25.53
CA ALA A 374 11.27 7.48 25.70
C ALA A 374 12.09 7.61 24.40
N LEU A 375 11.47 7.29 23.26
CA LEU A 375 12.08 7.45 21.93
C LEU A 375 12.18 8.91 21.51
N ALA A 376 11.11 9.70 21.65
CA ALA A 376 11.12 11.11 21.24
C ALA A 376 12.24 11.92 21.92
N ARG A 377 12.64 11.55 23.14
CA ARG A 377 13.78 12.17 23.85
C ARG A 377 15.15 11.83 23.29
N ARG A 378 15.27 10.88 22.35
CA ARG A 378 16.52 10.48 21.68
C ARG A 378 16.65 11.01 20.25
N PHE A 379 15.56 11.50 19.68
CA PHE A 379 15.54 12.06 18.35
C PHE A 379 15.46 13.59 18.36
N GLN A 380 15.88 14.19 17.26
CA GLN A 380 15.70 15.61 16.98
C GLN A 380 14.97 15.78 15.65
N LYS A 381 13.77 16.36 15.72
CA LYS A 381 12.97 16.70 14.55
C LYS A 381 13.71 17.66 13.62
N ILE A 382 13.67 17.35 12.32
CA ILE A 382 14.07 18.22 11.22
C ILE A 382 12.90 18.24 10.23
N ASP A 383 12.24 19.40 10.11
CA ASP A 383 11.12 19.59 9.20
C ASP A 383 11.60 19.65 7.74
N ILE A 384 10.98 18.83 6.90
CA ILE A 384 11.19 18.80 5.46
C ILE A 384 9.92 19.33 4.81
N ASN A 385 9.96 20.60 4.43
CA ASN A 385 8.83 21.25 3.78
C ASN A 385 8.79 20.93 2.29
N GLU A 386 7.59 20.99 1.70
CA GLU A 386 7.41 20.97 0.26
C GLU A 386 8.23 22.11 -0.39
N PRO A 387 9.05 21.82 -1.43
CA PRO A 387 9.77 22.85 -2.14
C PRO A 387 8.82 23.75 -2.94
N THR A 388 9.22 25.00 -3.11
CA THR A 388 8.51 25.93 -4.00
C THR A 388 8.62 25.48 -5.46
N VAL A 389 7.71 25.95 -6.32
CA VAL A 389 7.76 25.66 -7.76
C VAL A 389 9.14 25.99 -8.35
N GLY A 390 9.73 27.13 -7.97
CA GLY A 390 11.05 27.53 -8.44
C GLY A 390 12.16 26.58 -7.98
N GLU A 391 12.12 26.10 -6.73
CA GLU A 391 13.05 25.08 -6.22
C GLU A 391 12.84 23.74 -6.93
N THR A 392 11.60 23.32 -7.18
CA THR A 392 11.29 22.11 -7.96
C THR A 392 11.88 22.18 -9.36
N VAL A 393 11.78 23.32 -10.05
CA VAL A 393 12.43 23.47 -11.36
C VAL A 393 13.94 23.23 -11.29
N GLN A 394 14.61 23.70 -10.22
CA GLN A 394 16.03 23.41 -10.03
C GLN A 394 16.30 21.93 -9.74
N ILE A 395 15.42 21.28 -8.96
CA ILE A 395 15.49 19.83 -8.72
C ILE A 395 15.38 19.07 -10.03
N LEU A 396 14.36 19.37 -10.84
CA LEU A 396 14.15 18.75 -12.15
C LEU A 396 15.34 18.99 -13.11
N LYS A 397 15.93 20.19 -13.12
CA LYS A 397 17.16 20.46 -13.89
C LYS A 397 18.34 19.61 -13.42
N GLY A 398 18.48 19.39 -12.12
CA GLY A 398 19.52 18.53 -11.56
C GLY A 398 19.34 17.05 -11.92
N LEU A 399 18.10 16.57 -11.98
CA LEU A 399 17.76 15.19 -12.34
C LEU A 399 17.66 14.97 -13.86
N GLN A 400 17.52 16.04 -14.64
CA GLN A 400 17.27 16.00 -16.09
C GLN A 400 18.18 15.01 -16.82
N SER A 401 19.50 15.12 -16.62
CA SER A 401 20.48 14.29 -17.33
C SER A 401 20.25 12.78 -17.14
N ARG A 402 19.83 12.35 -15.95
CA ARG A 402 19.57 10.94 -15.64
C ARG A 402 18.32 10.42 -16.33
N TYR A 403 17.23 11.21 -16.32
CA TYR A 403 16.03 10.85 -17.06
C TYR A 403 16.27 10.90 -18.58
N GLU A 404 17.02 11.88 -19.08
CA GLU A 404 17.40 11.93 -20.50
C GLU A 404 18.16 10.69 -20.95
N GLU A 405 19.13 10.22 -20.16
CA GLU A 405 19.87 8.98 -20.42
C GLU A 405 18.96 7.76 -20.31
N HIS A 406 18.16 7.66 -19.25
CA HIS A 406 17.26 6.53 -19.02
C HIS A 406 16.24 6.37 -20.16
N HIS A 407 15.69 7.49 -20.65
CA HIS A 407 14.68 7.53 -21.70
C HIS A 407 15.23 7.65 -23.13
N GLY A 408 16.49 8.05 -23.30
CA GLY A 408 17.08 8.33 -24.61
C GLY A 408 16.45 9.54 -25.31
N ILE A 409 16.01 10.53 -24.55
CA ILE A 409 15.31 11.75 -25.00
C ILE A 409 15.98 13.00 -24.43
N ARG A 410 15.44 14.17 -24.78
CA ARG A 410 15.82 15.45 -24.18
C ARG A 410 14.61 16.19 -23.66
N TYR A 411 14.72 16.83 -22.51
CA TYR A 411 13.68 17.71 -21.98
C TYR A 411 14.05 19.16 -22.28
N THR A 412 13.08 19.94 -22.76
CA THR A 412 13.28 21.39 -22.88
C THR A 412 13.17 22.05 -21.50
N GLU A 413 13.89 23.15 -21.26
CA GLU A 413 13.75 23.86 -19.97
C GLU A 413 12.30 24.29 -19.71
N SER A 414 11.59 24.70 -20.76
CA SER A 414 10.17 25.02 -20.70
C SER A 414 9.31 23.83 -20.27
N ALA A 415 9.69 22.59 -20.63
CA ALA A 415 8.97 21.40 -20.19
C ALA A 415 9.18 21.13 -18.69
N LEU A 416 10.39 21.35 -18.16
CA LEU A 416 10.67 21.23 -16.73
C LEU A 416 9.85 22.26 -15.92
N THR A 417 9.81 23.51 -16.39
CA THR A 417 8.97 24.55 -15.79
C THR A 417 7.49 24.18 -15.84
N ALA A 418 7.00 23.70 -17.00
CA ALA A 418 5.63 23.26 -17.15
C ALA A 418 5.29 22.10 -16.20
N ALA A 419 6.19 21.11 -16.03
CA ALA A 419 5.96 19.99 -15.11
C ALA A 419 5.79 20.46 -13.66
N ALA A 420 6.64 21.39 -13.20
CA ALA A 420 6.52 21.95 -11.85
C ALA A 420 5.26 22.81 -11.67
N GLU A 421 4.96 23.70 -12.62
CA GLU A 421 3.80 24.61 -12.52
C GLU A 421 2.46 23.90 -12.67
N LEU A 422 2.34 22.98 -13.63
CA LEU A 422 1.09 22.28 -13.91
C LEU A 422 0.78 21.24 -12.83
N SER A 423 1.79 20.49 -12.34
CA SER A 423 1.58 19.58 -11.21
C SER A 423 1.18 20.34 -9.95
N ALA A 424 1.80 21.48 -9.64
CA ALA A 424 1.45 22.30 -8.50
C ALA A 424 0.01 22.83 -8.57
N ARG A 425 -0.50 23.09 -9.77
CA ARG A 425 -1.85 23.64 -9.98
C ARG A 425 -2.94 22.57 -10.03
N HIS A 426 -2.64 21.42 -10.65
CA HIS A 426 -3.64 20.44 -11.05
C HIS A 426 -3.62 19.14 -10.24
N LEU A 427 -2.48 18.79 -9.63
CA LEU A 427 -2.32 17.59 -8.80
C LEU A 427 -2.18 18.02 -7.33
N ASN A 428 -3.30 18.30 -6.69
CA ASN A 428 -3.36 18.92 -5.34
C ASN A 428 -3.34 17.89 -4.19
N ASP A 429 -3.54 16.62 -4.51
CA ASP A 429 -3.50 15.47 -3.60
C ASP A 429 -2.06 14.98 -3.31
N ARG A 430 -1.10 15.44 -4.12
CA ARG A 430 0.33 15.10 -4.00
C ARG A 430 1.17 16.36 -3.77
N PHE A 431 2.35 16.16 -3.20
CA PHE A 431 3.29 17.23 -2.87
C PHE A 431 4.45 17.25 -3.86
N LEU A 432 5.01 18.43 -4.09
CA LEU A 432 6.28 18.59 -4.79
C LEU A 432 7.45 18.03 -3.95
N PRO A 433 8.57 17.62 -4.57
CA PRO A 433 8.81 17.60 -6.02
C PRO A 433 8.29 16.33 -6.72
N ASP A 434 7.88 15.30 -5.97
CA ASP A 434 7.48 13.96 -6.44
C ASP A 434 6.49 13.99 -7.61
N LYS A 435 5.35 14.68 -7.46
CA LYS A 435 4.37 14.81 -8.56
C LYS A 435 4.92 15.44 -9.85
N ALA A 436 5.97 16.27 -9.77
CA ALA A 436 6.56 16.89 -10.96
C ALA A 436 7.61 15.98 -11.61
N ILE A 437 8.30 15.17 -10.80
CA ILE A 437 9.25 14.15 -11.26
C ILE A 437 8.48 13.05 -12.01
N ASP A 438 7.37 12.59 -11.45
CA ASP A 438 6.49 11.60 -12.08
C ASP A 438 5.99 12.06 -13.45
N LEU A 439 5.54 13.31 -13.58
CA LEU A 439 5.13 13.85 -14.87
C LEU A 439 6.26 13.84 -15.91
N LEU A 440 7.49 14.08 -15.46
CA LEU A 440 8.66 14.09 -16.33
C LEU A 440 9.00 12.67 -16.81
N ASP A 441 8.95 11.71 -15.89
CA ASP A 441 9.19 10.29 -16.15
C ASP A 441 8.13 9.72 -17.09
N GLU A 442 6.85 9.92 -16.77
CA GLU A 442 5.71 9.47 -17.57
C GLU A 442 5.73 10.06 -18.99
N ALA A 443 6.00 11.37 -19.13
CA ALA A 443 6.17 11.99 -20.45
C ALA A 443 7.36 11.40 -21.22
N GLY A 444 8.43 11.01 -20.52
CA GLY A 444 9.57 10.34 -21.10
C GLY A 444 9.28 8.89 -21.51
N ALA A 445 8.45 8.19 -20.75
CA ALA A 445 7.99 6.83 -21.04
C ALA A 445 7.01 6.82 -22.23
N GLY A 446 6.00 7.69 -22.22
CA GLY A 446 5.02 7.84 -23.31
C GLY A 446 5.67 8.19 -24.65
N ALA A 447 6.73 9.02 -24.65
CA ALA A 447 7.48 9.32 -25.86
C ALA A 447 8.19 8.11 -26.50
N ARG A 448 8.44 7.04 -25.72
CA ARG A 448 8.95 5.75 -26.23
C ARG A 448 7.84 4.86 -26.78
N THR A 449 6.65 4.92 -26.22
CA THR A 449 5.55 3.98 -26.48
C THR A 449 4.59 4.47 -27.57
N ASP A 450 4.23 5.76 -27.59
CA ASP A 450 3.04 6.25 -28.30
C ASP A 450 3.31 7.04 -29.60
N GLY A 451 4.57 7.16 -30.02
CA GLY A 451 4.98 8.06 -31.12
C GLY A 451 5.42 7.38 -32.42
N PRO A 452 5.00 7.86 -33.61
CA PRO A 452 5.58 7.45 -34.89
C PRO A 452 7.02 8.00 -34.97
N ALA A 453 7.99 7.11 -35.10
CA ALA A 453 9.44 7.40 -35.12
C ALA A 453 9.95 8.25 -33.93
N ARG A 454 10.20 7.58 -32.78
CA ARG A 454 11.16 7.97 -31.71
C ARG A 454 11.24 9.49 -31.49
N ARG A 455 10.22 10.08 -30.85
CA ARG A 455 10.25 11.49 -30.48
C ARG A 455 11.36 11.71 -29.44
N LYS A 456 12.43 12.42 -29.83
CA LYS A 456 13.62 12.60 -28.97
C LYS A 456 13.58 13.85 -28.10
N THR A 457 12.50 14.63 -28.12
CA THR A 457 12.45 15.89 -27.35
C THR A 457 11.07 16.16 -26.79
N ILE A 458 11.01 16.34 -25.48
CA ILE A 458 9.80 16.64 -24.70
C ILE A 458 9.62 18.15 -24.57
N ARG A 459 8.43 18.61 -24.92
CA ARG A 459 7.99 20.01 -24.91
C ARG A 459 6.86 20.20 -23.88
N PRO A 460 6.52 21.45 -23.53
CA PRO A 460 5.42 21.73 -22.60
C PRO A 460 4.11 21.02 -22.94
N ARG A 461 3.77 20.92 -24.24
CA ARG A 461 2.56 20.23 -24.71
C ARG A 461 2.51 18.75 -24.34
N ASP A 462 3.66 18.09 -24.28
CA ASP A 462 3.71 16.67 -23.94
C ASP A 462 3.44 16.48 -22.44
N ILE A 463 3.97 17.40 -21.60
CA ILE A 463 3.65 17.46 -20.17
C ILE A 463 2.17 17.78 -19.95
N GLU A 464 1.61 18.75 -20.68
CA GLU A 464 0.19 19.11 -20.60
C GLU A 464 -0.72 17.90 -20.90
N GLN A 465 -0.33 17.07 -21.86
CA GLN A 465 -1.07 15.86 -22.21
C GLN A 465 -1.06 14.85 -21.04
N VAL A 466 0.11 14.56 -20.48
CA VAL A 466 0.26 13.63 -19.35
C VAL A 466 -0.50 14.12 -18.11
N VAL A 467 -0.36 15.41 -17.77
CA VAL A 467 -1.13 16.03 -16.68
C VAL A 467 -2.61 15.85 -16.89
N SER A 468 -3.07 15.96 -18.13
CA SER A 468 -4.48 15.83 -18.43
C SER A 468 -5.00 14.41 -18.23
N GLU A 469 -4.23 13.42 -18.67
CA GLU A 469 -4.55 12.00 -18.48
C GLU A 469 -4.58 11.64 -17.00
N LEU A 470 -3.57 12.07 -16.21
CA LEU A 470 -3.47 11.77 -14.78
C LEU A 470 -4.49 12.51 -13.92
N ALA A 471 -4.69 13.81 -14.16
CA ALA A 471 -5.62 14.64 -13.40
C ALA A 471 -7.09 14.46 -13.86
N GLN A 472 -7.35 13.55 -14.80
CA GLN A 472 -8.65 13.41 -15.48
C GLN A 472 -9.18 14.74 -16.03
N ILE A 473 -8.26 15.64 -16.40
CA ILE A 473 -8.60 16.86 -17.11
C ILE A 473 -8.81 16.44 -18.55
N PRO A 474 -9.93 16.78 -19.21
CA PRO A 474 -10.04 16.60 -20.65
C PRO A 474 -8.82 17.26 -21.32
N ALA A 475 -8.01 16.47 -22.06
CA ALA A 475 -6.67 16.81 -22.59
C ALA A 475 -6.58 18.00 -23.56
N ARG A 476 -7.62 18.83 -23.61
CA ARG A 476 -7.83 19.90 -24.55
C ARG A 476 -8.46 21.13 -23.91
N SER A 477 -8.08 21.47 -22.69
CA SER A 477 -8.58 22.66 -22.00
C SER A 477 -8.14 24.00 -22.60
N VAL A 478 -7.46 24.06 -23.76
CA VAL A 478 -7.17 25.33 -24.46
C VAL A 478 -7.28 25.34 -26.00
N SER A 479 -7.28 24.23 -26.74
CA SER A 479 -6.92 24.34 -28.18
C SER A 479 -7.99 24.07 -29.26
N GLY A 480 -9.19 23.57 -28.97
CA GLY A 480 -10.18 23.38 -30.06
C GLY A 480 -11.54 22.85 -29.66
N THR A 481 -11.60 21.69 -29.00
CA THR A 481 -12.87 21.01 -28.68
C THR A 481 -13.65 21.67 -27.55
N ASP A 482 -12.95 22.25 -26.56
CA ASP A 482 -13.63 22.95 -25.46
C ASP A 482 -14.27 24.26 -25.94
N LYS A 483 -13.68 24.90 -26.95
CA LYS A 483 -14.27 26.09 -27.59
C LYS A 483 -15.58 25.76 -28.32
N GLU A 484 -15.64 24.60 -28.98
CA GLU A 484 -16.86 24.11 -29.63
C GLU A 484 -17.94 23.78 -28.57
N ARG A 485 -17.60 22.98 -27.54
CA ARG A 485 -18.53 22.66 -26.44
C ARG A 485 -19.03 23.90 -25.72
N LEU A 486 -18.16 24.86 -25.41
CA LEU A 486 -18.58 26.13 -24.80
C LEU A 486 -19.41 26.98 -25.76
N GLY A 487 -19.16 26.87 -27.06
CA GLY A 487 -19.96 27.52 -28.10
C GLY A 487 -21.39 26.99 -28.15
N THR A 488 -21.58 25.68 -28.07
CA THR A 488 -22.88 25.00 -28.11
C THR A 488 -23.56 24.85 -26.74
N LEU A 489 -22.84 25.07 -25.64
CA LEU A 489 -23.30 24.85 -24.26
C LEU A 489 -24.69 25.44 -23.97
N GLU A 490 -24.93 26.68 -24.38
CA GLU A 490 -26.21 27.34 -24.16
C GLU A 490 -27.35 26.66 -24.93
N THR A 491 -27.10 26.34 -26.21
CA THR A 491 -28.07 25.66 -27.07
C THR A 491 -28.38 24.26 -26.57
N GLU A 492 -27.39 23.50 -26.12
CA GLU A 492 -27.57 22.15 -25.60
C GLU A 492 -28.33 22.13 -24.26
N LEU A 493 -28.05 23.10 -23.38
CA LEU A 493 -28.79 23.25 -22.13
C LEU A 493 -30.25 23.65 -22.37
N THR A 494 -30.51 24.65 -23.22
CA THR A 494 -31.87 25.10 -23.54
C THR A 494 -32.67 24.05 -24.33
N ALA A 495 -32.01 23.19 -25.10
CA ALA A 495 -32.68 22.07 -25.78
C ALA A 495 -33.21 21.01 -24.80
N SER A 496 -32.59 20.88 -23.62
CA SER A 496 -32.93 19.86 -22.62
C SER A 496 -33.76 20.40 -21.46
N VAL A 497 -33.59 21.69 -21.12
CA VAL A 497 -34.27 22.35 -20.01
C VAL A 497 -35.13 23.50 -20.53
N PHE A 498 -36.44 23.30 -20.54
CA PHE A 498 -37.39 24.26 -21.09
C PHE A 498 -37.80 25.33 -20.08
N GLY A 499 -37.87 26.58 -20.53
CA GLY A 499 -38.42 27.71 -19.77
C GLY A 499 -37.53 28.28 -18.67
N GLN A 500 -36.24 27.90 -18.63
CA GLN A 500 -35.24 28.37 -17.65
C GLN A 500 -34.11 29.18 -18.32
N ASP A 501 -34.41 29.85 -19.44
CA ASP A 501 -33.41 30.49 -20.31
C ASP A 501 -32.53 31.51 -19.58
N GLU A 502 -33.10 32.31 -18.67
CA GLU A 502 -32.34 33.29 -17.88
C GLU A 502 -31.31 32.63 -16.96
N ALA A 503 -31.72 31.57 -16.24
CA ALA A 503 -30.84 30.84 -15.35
C ALA A 503 -29.72 30.14 -16.13
N ILE A 504 -30.05 29.53 -17.27
CA ILE A 504 -29.09 28.89 -18.17
C ILE A 504 -28.07 29.92 -18.68
N ALA A 505 -28.52 31.08 -19.15
CA ALA A 505 -27.64 32.14 -19.66
C ALA A 505 -26.64 32.63 -18.58
N GLN A 506 -27.07 32.75 -17.32
CA GLN A 506 -26.18 33.12 -16.21
C GLN A 506 -25.12 32.06 -15.93
N VAL A 507 -25.52 30.79 -15.87
CA VAL A 507 -24.60 29.66 -15.67
C VAL A 507 -23.57 29.60 -16.80
N VAL A 508 -24.04 29.64 -18.05
CA VAL A 508 -23.20 29.63 -19.25
C VAL A 508 -22.18 30.76 -19.22
N ARG A 509 -22.60 31.99 -18.88
CA ARG A 509 -21.71 33.16 -18.82
C ARG A 509 -20.61 33.00 -17.77
N ALA A 510 -20.93 32.45 -16.60
CA ALA A 510 -19.96 32.21 -15.54
C ALA A 510 -18.95 31.13 -15.96
N VAL A 511 -19.41 30.01 -16.52
CA VAL A 511 -18.56 28.92 -17.02
C VAL A 511 -17.63 29.41 -18.13
N LYS A 512 -18.15 30.13 -19.14
CA LYS A 512 -17.35 30.71 -20.23
C LYS A 512 -16.26 31.66 -19.71
N ARG A 513 -16.57 32.50 -18.71
CA ARG A 513 -15.60 33.43 -18.12
C ARG A 513 -14.47 32.70 -17.40
N ALA A 514 -14.81 31.71 -16.57
CA ALA A 514 -13.82 30.93 -15.85
C ALA A 514 -12.92 30.13 -16.81
N ARG A 515 -13.50 29.51 -17.84
CA ARG A 515 -12.76 28.78 -18.88
C ARG A 515 -11.90 29.67 -19.77
N ALA A 516 -12.25 30.95 -19.92
CA ALA A 516 -11.41 31.95 -20.60
C ALA A 516 -10.21 32.43 -19.76
N GLY A 517 -9.97 31.85 -18.58
CA GLY A 517 -8.89 32.27 -17.68
C GLY A 517 -9.14 33.60 -16.98
N LEU A 518 -10.36 34.14 -17.07
CA LEU A 518 -10.78 35.37 -16.39
C LEU A 518 -11.40 35.09 -15.01
N GLY A 519 -11.32 33.84 -14.54
CA GLY A 519 -11.74 33.39 -13.23
C GLY A 519 -10.63 33.53 -12.17
N ARG A 520 -10.97 33.23 -10.92
CA ARG A 520 -9.99 33.15 -9.82
C ARG A 520 -9.52 31.70 -9.67
N PRO A 521 -8.20 31.42 -9.66
CA PRO A 521 -7.68 30.05 -9.63
C PRO A 521 -7.91 29.34 -8.28
N ASP A 522 -8.11 30.08 -7.20
CA ASP A 522 -8.36 29.61 -5.83
C ASP A 522 -9.85 29.37 -5.52
N LYS A 523 -10.73 29.41 -6.53
CA LYS A 523 -12.18 29.30 -6.35
C LYS A 523 -12.81 28.32 -7.35
N PRO A 524 -13.99 27.76 -7.04
CA PRO A 524 -14.78 27.00 -8.01
C PRO A 524 -15.04 27.82 -9.29
N ILE A 525 -15.10 27.13 -10.43
CA ILE A 525 -15.42 27.70 -11.75
C ILE A 525 -16.72 28.52 -11.71
N GLY A 526 -17.71 28.04 -10.95
CA GLY A 526 -18.93 28.76 -10.64
C GLY A 526 -19.57 28.19 -9.37
N SER A 527 -20.16 29.06 -8.57
CA SER A 527 -20.98 28.70 -7.42
C SER A 527 -22.35 29.34 -7.64
N PHE A 528 -23.39 28.52 -7.70
CA PHE A 528 -24.74 28.94 -8.05
C PHE A 528 -25.72 28.53 -6.96
N LEU A 529 -26.73 29.37 -6.72
CA LEU A 529 -27.88 29.02 -5.90
C LEU A 529 -29.12 29.04 -6.81
N PHE A 530 -29.67 27.88 -7.10
CA PHE A 530 -30.90 27.79 -7.90
C PHE A 530 -32.13 27.91 -7.00
N THR A 531 -32.91 28.96 -7.20
CA THR A 531 -34.12 29.24 -6.44
C THR A 531 -35.37 28.98 -7.27
N GLY A 532 -36.36 28.27 -6.72
CA GLY A 532 -37.63 27.98 -7.38
C GLY A 532 -38.36 26.81 -6.73
N PRO A 533 -39.62 26.50 -7.10
CA PRO A 533 -40.33 25.35 -6.55
C PRO A 533 -39.68 24.01 -6.97
N THR A 534 -40.14 22.90 -6.39
CA THR A 534 -39.71 21.56 -6.82
C THR A 534 -40.20 21.27 -8.24
N GLY A 535 -39.44 20.49 -9.00
CA GLY A 535 -39.82 20.08 -10.35
C GLY A 535 -39.58 21.09 -11.49
N VAL A 536 -39.10 22.31 -11.22
CA VAL A 536 -38.85 23.33 -12.27
C VAL A 536 -37.55 23.12 -13.07
N GLY A 537 -36.82 22.03 -12.82
CA GLY A 537 -35.62 21.68 -13.59
C GLY A 537 -34.27 22.08 -12.97
N LYS A 538 -34.22 22.55 -11.71
CA LYS A 538 -32.96 22.95 -11.02
C LYS A 538 -31.88 21.86 -11.07
N THR A 539 -32.25 20.65 -10.67
CA THR A 539 -31.39 19.45 -10.69
C THR A 539 -30.97 19.08 -12.11
N GLU A 540 -31.88 19.23 -13.08
CA GLU A 540 -31.64 18.86 -14.48
C GLU A 540 -30.64 19.80 -15.15
N VAL A 541 -30.67 21.11 -14.85
CA VAL A 541 -29.65 22.05 -15.31
C VAL A 541 -28.26 21.62 -14.85
N ALA A 542 -28.09 21.23 -13.58
CA ALA A 542 -26.81 20.80 -13.05
C ALA A 542 -26.33 19.48 -13.68
N ARG A 543 -27.23 18.50 -13.84
CA ARG A 543 -26.93 17.22 -14.49
C ARG A 543 -26.50 17.42 -15.95
N ARG A 544 -27.27 18.18 -16.72
CA ARG A 544 -26.97 18.48 -18.13
C ARG A 544 -25.70 19.29 -18.30
N LEU A 545 -25.42 20.22 -17.38
CA LEU A 545 -24.15 20.94 -17.38
C LEU A 545 -22.95 19.98 -17.22
N ALA A 546 -23.07 18.98 -16.35
CA ALA A 546 -22.02 17.97 -16.18
C ALA A 546 -21.82 17.14 -17.47
N GLU A 547 -22.92 16.65 -18.06
CA GLU A 547 -22.90 15.86 -19.29
C GLU A 547 -22.28 16.61 -20.47
N VAL A 548 -22.71 17.84 -20.75
CA VAL A 548 -22.22 18.64 -21.89
C VAL A 548 -20.74 18.99 -21.73
N LEU A 549 -20.31 19.28 -20.50
CA LEU A 549 -18.89 19.55 -20.21
C LEU A 549 -18.05 18.27 -20.14
N GLY A 550 -18.66 17.09 -20.04
CA GLY A 550 -17.98 15.83 -19.79
C GLY A 550 -17.34 15.76 -18.40
N ASN A 551 -17.95 16.43 -17.41
CA ASN A 551 -17.50 16.45 -16.03
C ASN A 551 -18.24 15.39 -15.21
N HIS A 552 -17.64 14.97 -14.10
CA HIS A 552 -18.32 14.12 -13.13
C HIS A 552 -19.51 14.85 -12.48
N PHE A 553 -20.58 14.14 -12.14
CA PHE A 553 -21.76 14.70 -11.48
C PHE A 553 -21.93 14.06 -10.10
N ALA A 554 -21.73 14.85 -9.05
CA ALA A 554 -21.94 14.41 -7.67
C ALA A 554 -23.18 15.11 -7.10
N ARG A 555 -24.13 14.33 -6.57
CA ARG A 555 -25.34 14.86 -5.93
C ARG A 555 -25.41 14.37 -4.50
N TYR A 556 -25.63 15.31 -3.59
CA TYR A 556 -25.92 15.03 -2.18
C TYR A 556 -27.27 15.65 -1.83
N ASP A 557 -28.18 14.85 -1.29
CA ASP A 557 -29.46 15.31 -0.78
C ASP A 557 -29.26 15.88 0.62
N MET A 558 -29.43 17.19 0.79
CA MET A 558 -29.20 17.87 2.06
C MET A 558 -30.25 17.53 3.13
N SER A 559 -31.38 16.91 2.75
CA SER A 559 -32.34 16.35 3.71
C SER A 559 -31.72 15.25 4.58
N GLU A 560 -30.71 14.54 4.09
CA GLU A 560 -30.02 13.48 4.86
C GLU A 560 -29.02 14.04 5.90
N TYR A 561 -28.77 15.36 5.86
CA TYR A 561 -27.74 16.04 6.64
C TYR A 561 -28.30 17.07 7.64
N MET A 562 -29.61 17.05 7.92
CA MET A 562 -30.29 17.92 8.90
C MET A 562 -29.67 17.87 10.31
N GLU A 563 -29.15 16.70 10.71
CA GLU A 563 -28.55 16.50 12.02
C GLU A 563 -27.08 16.92 12.01
N LYS A 564 -26.64 17.65 13.04
CA LYS A 564 -25.24 18.10 13.20
C LYS A 564 -24.21 16.98 13.06
N HIS A 565 -24.55 15.75 13.45
CA HIS A 565 -23.65 14.60 13.36
C HIS A 565 -23.58 13.98 11.95
N ALA A 566 -24.63 14.14 11.14
CA ALA A 566 -24.65 13.67 9.76
C ALA A 566 -23.69 14.48 8.89
N VAL A 567 -23.52 15.78 9.14
CA VAL A 567 -22.56 16.65 8.44
C VAL A 567 -21.13 16.10 8.51
N SER A 568 -20.73 15.50 9.63
CA SER A 568 -19.41 14.86 9.77
C SER A 568 -19.18 13.73 8.78
N ARG A 569 -20.23 13.04 8.30
CA ARG A 569 -20.10 12.04 7.22
C ARG A 569 -19.83 12.69 5.86
N LEU A 570 -20.34 13.91 5.65
CA LEU A 570 -20.16 14.64 4.39
C LEU A 570 -18.78 15.27 4.28
N ILE A 571 -18.33 15.99 5.32
CA ILE A 571 -17.08 16.77 5.28
C ILE A 571 -15.90 16.13 6.02
N GLY A 572 -16.17 15.14 6.87
CA GLY A 572 -15.18 14.52 7.76
C GLY A 572 -15.46 14.84 9.24
N ALA A 573 -15.05 13.93 10.13
CA ALA A 573 -15.20 14.15 11.56
C ALA A 573 -14.22 15.22 12.06
N PRO A 574 -14.56 16.02 13.09
CA PRO A 574 -13.63 16.98 13.68
C PRO A 574 -12.54 16.28 14.53
N PRO A 575 -11.40 16.95 14.81
CA PRO A 575 -10.33 16.38 15.63
C PRO A 575 -10.84 15.85 16.98
N GLY A 576 -10.51 14.59 17.29
CA GLY A 576 -10.91 13.93 18.54
C GLY A 576 -12.15 13.03 18.44
N TYR A 577 -12.79 12.92 17.27
CA TYR A 577 -13.87 11.99 17.00
C TYR A 577 -13.40 10.81 16.13
N ILE A 578 -14.06 9.65 16.26
CA ILE A 578 -13.77 8.46 15.44
C ILE A 578 -13.97 8.82 13.96
N GLY A 579 -12.98 8.53 13.11
CA GLY A 579 -13.00 8.86 11.69
C GLY A 579 -12.41 10.23 11.33
N PHE A 580 -11.75 10.93 12.26
CA PHE A 580 -11.06 12.21 11.97
C PHE A 580 -10.03 12.11 10.84
N ASP A 581 -9.32 10.98 10.76
CA ASP A 581 -8.28 10.75 9.74
C ASP A 581 -8.86 10.32 8.38
N GLN A 582 -10.17 10.06 8.30
CA GLN A 582 -10.88 9.69 7.07
C GLN A 582 -11.56 10.93 6.47
N GLY A 583 -11.46 11.11 5.15
CA GLY A 583 -12.20 12.15 4.46
C GLY A 583 -13.71 11.94 4.55
N GLY A 584 -14.47 13.02 4.48
CA GLY A 584 -15.93 12.91 4.31
C GLY A 584 -16.30 12.48 2.90
N LEU A 585 -17.51 11.96 2.72
CA LEU A 585 -18.05 11.51 1.43
C LEU A 585 -17.88 12.57 0.32
N LEU A 586 -18.12 13.84 0.64
CA LEU A 586 -17.93 14.94 -0.31
C LEU A 586 -16.45 15.18 -0.62
N VAL A 587 -15.60 15.18 0.40
CA VAL A 587 -14.18 15.50 0.26
C VAL A 587 -13.50 14.43 -0.57
N ASP A 588 -13.77 13.16 -0.30
CA ASP A 588 -13.19 12.04 -1.04
C ASP A 588 -13.69 11.97 -2.48
N GLU A 589 -14.96 12.26 -2.73
CA GLU A 589 -15.52 12.33 -4.08
C GLU A 589 -14.86 13.43 -4.92
N ILE A 590 -14.71 14.64 -4.35
CA ILE A 590 -14.05 15.75 -5.04
C ILE A 590 -12.55 15.50 -5.23
N ARG A 591 -11.89 14.78 -4.31
CA ARG A 591 -10.50 14.34 -4.49
C ARG A 591 -10.36 13.36 -5.65
N ARG A 592 -11.27 12.39 -5.78
CA ARG A 592 -11.28 11.42 -6.89
C ARG A 592 -11.64 12.08 -8.22
N HIS A 593 -12.55 13.05 -8.19
CA HIS A 593 -13.03 13.75 -9.37
C HIS A 593 -12.98 15.28 -9.16
N PRO A 594 -11.81 15.93 -9.34
CA PRO A 594 -11.66 17.38 -9.15
C PRO A 594 -12.54 18.21 -10.10
N TYR A 595 -12.83 17.67 -11.29
CA TYR A 595 -13.72 18.27 -12.28
C TYR A 595 -15.14 17.74 -12.13
N THR A 596 -15.79 18.18 -11.05
CA THR A 596 -17.15 17.76 -10.70
C THR A 596 -18.12 18.94 -10.78
N VAL A 597 -19.31 18.70 -11.32
CA VAL A 597 -20.49 19.51 -11.03
C VAL A 597 -21.11 18.96 -9.75
N LEU A 598 -20.89 19.67 -8.65
CA LEU A 598 -21.41 19.32 -7.34
C LEU A 598 -22.80 19.93 -7.15
N LEU A 599 -23.80 19.09 -6.93
CA LEU A 599 -25.15 19.49 -6.57
C LEU A 599 -25.43 19.17 -5.10
N LEU A 600 -25.65 20.21 -4.31
CA LEU A 600 -26.22 20.13 -2.97
C LEU A 600 -27.73 20.38 -3.11
N ASP A 601 -28.51 19.31 -3.15
CA ASP A 601 -29.96 19.39 -3.39
C ASP A 601 -30.71 19.71 -2.09
N GLU A 602 -31.77 20.51 -2.19
CA GLU A 602 -32.57 20.97 -1.03
C GLU A 602 -31.74 21.57 0.12
N ILE A 603 -30.76 22.43 -0.21
CA ILE A 603 -29.82 23.04 0.75
C ILE A 603 -30.49 23.78 1.91
N GLU A 604 -31.73 24.24 1.74
CA GLU A 604 -32.54 24.85 2.79
C GLU A 604 -32.90 23.89 3.94
N LYS A 605 -32.74 22.58 3.74
CA LYS A 605 -32.98 21.56 4.76
C LYS A 605 -31.72 21.18 5.55
N ALA A 606 -30.51 21.59 5.13
CA ALA A 606 -29.26 21.32 5.86
C ALA A 606 -29.14 22.08 7.19
#